data_AF-A0A1N7C5N6-F1
#
_entry.id   AF-A0A1N7C5N6-F1
#
_cell.length_a   1.000
_cell.length_b   1.000
_cell.length_c   1.000
_cell.angle_alpha   90.00
_cell.angle_beta   90.00
_cell.angle_gamma   90.00
#
_symmetry.space_group_name_H-M   'P 1'
#
loop_
_entity.id
_entity.type
_entity.pdbx_description
1 polymer ?
#
loop_
_entity_poly.entity_id
_entity_poly.type
_entity_poly.pdbx_seq_one_letter_code
_entity_poly.pdbx_strand_id
1 'polypeptide(L)'
;MAELSGSDVVRAASEMVRTLDPYTDKDWGVPAGDLTWSCWTTAAHVAHDLLAYAGQVSGRPADGYLPFDLRVTPSASPREVLTVVTACAGLLAATIDTADPGTRAWHYGPCDPGGFAAMGVTETLLHTWDITTGLEVRWEPPTDLCAAVIDRLFPDAPSGPPPQVLRWLTGRGELPGRSRRTSWSWRAALD
;
A
#
# COMPACT_ATOMS: atom_id res chain seq x y z
N MET A 1 -0.50 -19.83 -6.90
CA MET A 1 -0.33 -18.54 -7.64
C MET A 1 1.05 -18.01 -7.27
N ALA A 2 1.70 -17.25 -8.14
CA ALA A 2 3.01 -16.68 -7.81
C ALA A 2 2.86 -15.74 -6.61
N GLU A 3 3.78 -15.83 -5.64
CA GLU A 3 3.82 -14.91 -4.50
C GLU A 3 4.16 -13.49 -4.99
N LEU A 4 3.58 -12.49 -4.32
CA LEU A 4 3.92 -11.09 -4.56
C LEU A 4 5.39 -10.83 -4.24
N SER A 5 6.05 -10.07 -5.10
CA SER A 5 7.50 -9.83 -5.09
C SER A 5 7.84 -8.34 -5.07
N GLY A 6 9.13 -8.00 -5.00
CA GLY A 6 9.57 -6.61 -5.16
C GLY A 6 9.14 -5.99 -6.48
N SER A 7 9.05 -6.79 -7.56
CA SER A 7 8.58 -6.31 -8.85
C SER A 7 7.13 -5.82 -8.83
N ASP A 8 6.27 -6.44 -8.00
CA ASP A 8 4.87 -6.05 -7.86
C ASP A 8 4.73 -4.74 -7.06
N VAL A 9 5.59 -4.53 -6.05
CA VAL A 9 5.69 -3.26 -5.31
C VAL A 9 6.08 -2.11 -6.25
N VAL A 10 7.11 -2.31 -7.09
CA VAL A 10 7.52 -1.31 -8.09
C VAL A 10 6.41 -1.07 -9.11
N ARG A 11 5.69 -2.11 -9.53
CA ARG A 11 4.55 -1.98 -10.45
C ARG A 11 3.43 -1.14 -9.84
N ALA A 12 3.09 -1.36 -8.58
CA ALA A 12 2.08 -0.57 -7.86
C ALA A 12 2.51 0.90 -7.70
N ALA A 13 3.76 1.18 -7.33
CA ALA A 13 4.26 2.55 -7.22
C ALA A 13 4.30 3.25 -8.58
N SER A 14 4.68 2.54 -9.64
CA SER A 14 4.65 3.08 -11.01
C SER A 14 3.23 3.41 -11.46
N GLU A 15 2.25 2.59 -11.08
CA GLU A 15 0.82 2.84 -11.33
C GLU A 15 0.35 4.12 -10.61
N MET A 16 0.70 4.27 -9.34
CA MET A 16 0.41 5.47 -8.54
C MET A 16 0.97 6.72 -9.21
N VAL A 17 2.26 6.72 -9.55
CA VAL A 17 2.93 7.86 -10.19
C VAL A 17 2.29 8.17 -11.54
N ARG A 18 2.08 7.17 -12.39
CA ARG A 18 1.45 7.35 -13.71
C ARG A 18 0.07 8.00 -13.60
N THR A 19 -0.69 7.62 -12.57
CA THR A 19 -2.05 8.13 -12.33
C THR A 19 -2.04 9.55 -11.78
N LEU A 20 -1.11 9.88 -10.88
CA LEU A 20 -1.14 11.12 -10.10
C LEU A 20 -0.26 12.24 -10.67
N ASP A 21 0.80 11.94 -11.43
CA ASP A 21 1.71 12.96 -11.99
C ASP A 21 0.98 14.05 -12.82
N PRO A 22 -0.04 13.73 -13.65
CA PRO A 22 -0.81 14.74 -14.38
C PRO A 22 -1.58 15.73 -13.50
N TYR A 23 -1.72 15.44 -12.20
CA TYR A 23 -2.52 16.22 -11.25
C TYR A 23 -1.67 16.83 -10.13
N THR A 24 -0.35 16.94 -10.34
CA THR A 24 0.58 17.54 -9.38
C THR A 24 0.41 19.05 -9.20
N ASP A 25 -0.28 19.72 -10.13
CA ASP A 25 -0.65 21.14 -10.04
C ASP A 25 -2.01 21.38 -9.32
N LYS A 26 -2.74 20.31 -8.96
CA LYS A 26 -3.97 20.43 -8.15
C LYS A 26 -3.62 20.72 -6.68
N ASP A 27 -4.62 21.19 -5.93
CA ASP A 27 -4.49 21.32 -4.47
C ASP A 27 -4.48 19.94 -3.79
N TRP A 28 -3.30 19.50 -3.35
CA TRP A 28 -3.13 18.26 -2.57
C TRP A 28 -3.36 18.46 -1.06
N GLY A 29 -3.72 19.66 -0.63
CA GLY A 29 -4.14 19.97 0.74
C GLY A 29 -5.55 19.49 1.08
N VAL A 30 -6.36 19.17 0.07
CA VAL A 30 -7.72 18.62 0.26
C VAL A 30 -7.70 17.20 0.82
N PRO A 31 -8.74 16.78 1.56
CA PRO A 31 -8.87 15.41 2.06
C PRO A 31 -8.75 14.33 0.97
N ALA A 32 -8.09 13.23 1.27
CA ALA A 32 -7.97 12.06 0.41
C ALA A 32 -9.21 11.16 0.54
N GLY A 33 -10.24 11.43 -0.25
CA GLY A 33 -11.50 10.68 -0.22
C GLY A 33 -12.19 10.82 1.13
N ASP A 34 -12.49 9.68 1.77
CA ASP A 34 -13.13 9.63 3.10
C ASP A 34 -12.12 9.83 4.26
N LEU A 35 -10.83 9.96 3.98
CA LEU A 35 -9.80 10.13 5.02
C LEU A 35 -9.78 11.56 5.57
N THR A 36 -9.36 11.70 6.83
CA THR A 36 -9.07 13.03 7.42
C THR A 36 -7.73 13.60 6.97
N TRP A 37 -6.87 12.77 6.38
CA TRP A 37 -5.59 13.17 5.83
C TRP A 37 -5.75 13.84 4.47
N SER A 38 -4.86 14.79 4.17
CA SER A 38 -4.80 15.39 2.84
C SER A 38 -4.21 14.42 1.82
N CYS A 39 -4.45 14.66 0.53
CA CYS A 39 -3.84 13.90 -0.55
C CYS A 39 -2.30 13.85 -0.43
N TRP A 40 -1.68 14.98 -0.05
CA TRP A 40 -0.25 15.05 0.21
C TRP A 40 0.19 14.16 1.37
N THR A 41 -0.50 14.25 2.51
CA THR A 41 -0.17 13.45 3.70
C THR A 41 -0.32 11.97 3.41
N THR A 42 -1.35 11.59 2.66
CA THR A 42 -1.58 10.20 2.25
C THR A 42 -0.45 9.68 1.34
N ALA A 43 0.05 10.48 0.39
CA ALA A 43 1.19 10.07 -0.44
C ALA A 43 2.49 9.95 0.37
N ALA A 44 2.74 10.87 1.31
CA ALA A 44 3.89 10.79 2.20
C ALA A 44 3.82 9.56 3.12
N HIS A 45 2.62 9.20 3.57
CA HIS A 45 2.37 7.98 4.34
C HIS A 45 2.69 6.70 3.56
N VAL A 46 2.30 6.61 2.28
CA VAL A 46 2.69 5.48 1.42
C VAL A 46 4.21 5.32 1.39
N ALA A 47 4.97 6.41 1.20
CA ALA A 47 6.42 6.33 1.20
C ALA A 47 6.98 5.87 2.57
N HIS A 48 6.39 6.36 3.66
CA HIS A 48 6.76 5.97 5.02
C HIS A 48 6.59 4.47 5.24
N ASP A 49 5.43 3.91 4.87
CA ASP A 49 5.12 2.49 5.08
C ASP A 49 6.03 1.59 4.25
N LEU A 50 6.29 1.95 3.00
CA LEU A 50 7.23 1.23 2.15
C LEU A 50 8.65 1.21 2.75
N LEU A 51 9.12 2.34 3.30
CA LEU A 51 10.43 2.38 3.97
C LEU A 51 10.43 1.58 5.28
N ALA A 52 9.38 1.69 6.08
CA ALA A 52 9.24 0.95 7.34
C ALA A 52 9.28 -0.56 7.07
N TYR A 53 8.56 -1.04 6.06
CA TYR A 53 8.60 -2.45 5.63
C TYR A 53 9.98 -2.88 5.15
N ALA A 54 10.69 -2.04 4.37
CA ALA A 54 12.05 -2.32 3.94
C ALA A 54 12.99 -2.49 5.15
N GLY A 55 12.80 -1.63 6.16
CA GLY A 55 13.48 -1.72 7.45
C GLY A 55 13.18 -3.03 8.18
N GLN A 56 11.91 -3.43 8.27
CA GLN A 56 11.52 -4.69 8.92
C GLN A 56 12.15 -5.90 8.23
N VAL A 57 12.05 -5.99 6.90
CA VAL A 57 12.63 -7.12 6.13
C VAL A 57 14.16 -7.18 6.32
N SER A 58 14.83 -6.03 6.33
CA SER A 58 16.28 -5.95 6.48
C SER A 58 16.77 -6.23 7.89
N GLY A 59 16.12 -5.61 8.89
CA GLY A 59 16.53 -5.66 10.29
C GLY A 59 15.99 -6.87 11.05
N ARG A 60 14.95 -7.52 10.51
CA ARG A 60 14.34 -8.75 11.05
C ARG A 60 13.99 -8.69 12.55
N PRO A 61 13.39 -7.59 13.05
CA PRO A 61 12.99 -7.54 14.44
C PRO A 61 11.90 -8.58 14.70
N ALA A 62 11.87 -9.11 15.92
CA ALA A 62 10.95 -10.18 16.30
C ALA A 62 9.71 -9.68 17.07
N ASP A 63 9.74 -8.46 17.59
CA ASP A 63 8.80 -7.98 18.62
C ASP A 63 8.24 -6.57 18.38
N GLY A 64 8.70 -5.85 17.35
CA GLY A 64 8.19 -4.51 17.06
C GLY A 64 8.73 -3.90 15.78
N TYR A 65 8.23 -2.70 15.47
CA TYR A 65 8.83 -1.82 14.47
C TYR A 65 10.18 -1.30 14.94
N LEU A 66 11.13 -1.21 14.01
CA LEU A 66 12.38 -0.52 14.27
C LEU A 66 12.13 0.95 14.66
N PRO A 67 12.91 1.52 15.60
CA PRO A 67 12.67 2.86 16.13
C PRO A 67 13.25 3.96 15.21
N PHE A 68 12.87 3.95 13.94
CA PHE A 68 13.17 5.02 12.99
C PHE A 68 11.94 5.32 12.12
N ASP A 69 11.95 6.50 11.51
CA ASP A 69 10.80 7.06 10.82
C ASP A 69 11.25 7.83 9.57
N LEU A 70 10.44 7.76 8.50
CA LEU A 70 10.61 8.60 7.32
C LEU A 70 9.89 9.93 7.53
N ARG A 71 10.61 11.03 7.38
CA ARG A 71 9.99 12.35 7.31
C ARG A 71 10.23 13.01 5.97
N VAL A 72 9.17 13.13 5.19
CA VAL A 72 9.14 13.97 4.00
C VAL A 72 9.04 15.43 4.43
N THR A 73 9.88 16.30 3.87
CA THR A 73 9.86 17.73 4.20
C THR A 73 8.48 18.32 3.87
N PRO A 74 7.81 19.05 4.79
CA PRO A 74 6.47 19.57 4.55
C PRO A 74 6.34 20.53 3.36
N SER A 75 7.46 21.12 2.90
CA SER A 75 7.51 21.99 1.73
C SER A 75 7.69 21.23 0.40
N ALA A 76 7.84 19.89 0.43
CA ALA A 76 7.97 19.12 -0.79
C ALA A 76 6.69 19.21 -1.62
N SER A 77 6.84 19.50 -2.90
CA SER A 77 5.74 19.48 -3.86
C SER A 77 5.17 18.06 -4.03
N PRO A 78 3.92 17.91 -4.51
CA PRO A 78 3.35 16.62 -4.89
C PRO A 78 4.27 15.73 -5.73
N ARG A 79 4.96 16.32 -6.71
CA ARG A 79 5.91 15.60 -7.58
C ARG A 79 7.12 15.07 -6.81
N GLU A 80 7.65 15.86 -5.87
CA GLU A 80 8.76 15.43 -5.02
C GLU A 80 8.32 14.28 -4.08
N VAL A 81 7.12 14.34 -3.51
CA VAL A 81 6.58 13.23 -2.70
C VAL A 81 6.41 11.95 -3.51
N LEU A 82 5.91 12.02 -4.75
CA LEU A 82 5.82 10.87 -5.65
C LEU A 82 7.20 10.28 -5.98
N THR A 83 8.23 11.12 -6.08
CA THR A 83 9.62 10.67 -6.24
C THR A 83 10.09 9.91 -5.00
N VAL A 84 9.74 10.38 -3.79
CA VAL A 84 10.04 9.69 -2.53
C VAL A 84 9.31 8.35 -2.42
N VAL A 85 8.05 8.26 -2.85
CA VAL A 85 7.31 6.98 -2.97
C VAL A 85 8.06 6.01 -3.88
N THR A 86 8.50 6.48 -5.07
CA THR A 86 9.24 5.66 -6.02
C THR A 86 10.55 5.12 -5.42
N ALA A 87 11.29 5.97 -4.70
CA ALA A 87 12.51 5.56 -4.02
C ALA A 87 12.26 4.50 -2.94
N CYS A 88 11.23 4.70 -2.09
CA CYS A 88 10.91 3.76 -1.02
C CYS A 88 10.38 2.42 -1.57
N ALA A 89 9.62 2.44 -2.67
CA ALA A 89 9.21 1.23 -3.38
C ALA A 89 10.42 0.43 -3.89
N GLY A 90 11.42 1.11 -4.47
CA GLY A 90 12.66 0.48 -4.91
C GLY A 90 13.47 -0.11 -3.76
N LEU A 91 13.53 0.58 -2.61
CA LEU A 91 14.19 0.06 -1.41
C LEU A 91 13.47 -1.20 -0.89
N LEU A 92 12.15 -1.15 -0.73
CA LEU A 92 11.38 -2.32 -0.30
C LEU A 92 11.56 -3.49 -1.26
N ALA A 93 11.45 -3.25 -2.58
CA ALA A 93 11.65 -4.27 -3.59
C ALA A 93 13.03 -4.92 -3.49
N ALA A 94 14.10 -4.12 -3.40
CA ALA A 94 15.46 -4.63 -3.25
C ALA A 94 15.63 -5.50 -1.98
N THR A 95 15.02 -5.09 -0.86
CA THR A 95 15.08 -5.87 0.38
C THR A 95 14.30 -7.18 0.29
N ILE A 96 13.14 -7.20 -0.37
CA ILE A 96 12.34 -8.40 -0.61
C ILE A 96 13.10 -9.38 -1.53
N ASP A 97 13.60 -8.88 -2.66
CA ASP A 97 14.21 -9.72 -3.70
C ASP A 97 15.56 -10.31 -3.26
N THR A 98 16.20 -9.74 -2.24
CA THR A 98 17.47 -10.23 -1.66
C THR A 98 17.29 -10.99 -0.34
N ALA A 99 16.08 -11.02 0.22
CA ALA A 99 15.81 -11.74 1.46
C ALA A 99 15.86 -13.26 1.23
N ASP A 100 16.36 -13.99 2.22
CA ASP A 100 16.22 -15.45 2.26
C ASP A 100 14.72 -15.80 2.42
N PRO A 101 14.18 -16.82 1.72
CA PRO A 101 12.77 -17.21 1.83
C PRO A 101 12.32 -17.57 3.27
N GLY A 102 13.25 -18.02 4.12
CA GLY A 102 13.03 -18.28 5.55
C GLY A 102 13.05 -17.03 6.42
N THR A 103 13.32 -15.84 5.87
CA THR A 103 13.33 -14.57 6.61
C THR A 103 11.97 -14.32 7.24
N ARG A 104 11.96 -13.93 8.52
CA ARG A 104 10.78 -13.48 9.24
C ARG A 104 11.09 -12.16 9.93
N ALA A 105 10.14 -11.23 9.85
CA ALA A 105 10.19 -9.97 10.57
C ALA A 105 8.81 -9.64 11.15
N TRP A 106 8.78 -8.80 12.17
CA TRP A 106 7.56 -8.49 12.90
C TRP A 106 6.63 -7.54 12.11
N HIS A 107 5.36 -7.92 12.02
CA HIS A 107 4.23 -7.05 11.67
C HIS A 107 2.97 -7.57 12.39
N TYR A 108 2.83 -7.24 13.68
CA TYR A 108 1.81 -7.82 14.57
C TYR A 108 1.83 -9.37 14.61
N GLY A 109 3.02 -9.94 14.44
CA GLY A 109 3.26 -11.37 14.24
C GLY A 109 4.40 -11.60 13.23
N PRO A 110 4.90 -12.83 13.06
CA PRO A 110 5.97 -13.14 12.11
C PRO A 110 5.45 -13.04 10.67
N CYS A 111 6.04 -12.16 9.86
CA CYS A 111 5.70 -11.95 8.45
C CYS A 111 6.89 -12.29 7.56
N ASP A 112 6.62 -12.88 6.40
CA ASP A 112 7.61 -13.23 5.38
C ASP A 112 7.77 -12.11 4.33
N PRO A 113 8.82 -12.15 3.48
CA PRO A 113 9.02 -11.13 2.44
C PRO A 113 7.83 -10.97 1.50
N GLY A 114 7.15 -12.06 1.13
CA GLY A 114 5.94 -12.03 0.29
C GLY A 114 4.76 -11.32 0.98
N GLY A 115 4.62 -11.44 2.30
CA GLY A 115 3.66 -10.68 3.08
C GLY A 115 3.96 -9.18 3.10
N PHE A 116 5.23 -8.77 3.25
CA PHE A 116 5.64 -7.37 3.12
C PHE A 116 5.43 -6.83 1.70
N ALA A 117 5.67 -7.64 0.66
CA ALA A 117 5.33 -7.28 -0.71
C ALA A 117 3.84 -7.01 -0.86
N ALA A 118 3.00 -7.89 -0.32
CA ALA A 118 1.55 -7.75 -0.37
C ALA A 118 1.04 -6.52 0.37
N MET A 119 1.58 -6.21 1.55
CA MET A 119 1.24 -4.99 2.28
C MET A 119 1.66 -3.74 1.50
N GLY A 120 2.89 -3.69 0.97
CA GLY A 120 3.36 -2.56 0.17
C GLY A 120 2.51 -2.29 -1.08
N VAL A 121 2.08 -3.34 -1.79
CA VAL A 121 1.13 -3.23 -2.90
C VAL A 121 -0.23 -2.73 -2.41
N THR A 122 -0.74 -3.28 -1.31
CA THR A 122 -2.04 -2.91 -0.75
C THR A 122 -2.09 -1.43 -0.36
N GLU A 123 -1.12 -0.96 0.43
CA GLU A 123 -1.04 0.44 0.86
C GLU A 123 -1.00 1.37 -0.36
N THR A 124 -0.15 1.05 -1.34
CA THR A 124 -0.01 1.87 -2.55
C THR A 124 -1.31 1.95 -3.34
N LEU A 125 -2.00 0.84 -3.57
CA LEU A 125 -3.24 0.83 -4.36
C LEU A 125 -4.40 1.52 -3.64
N LEU A 126 -4.58 1.24 -2.35
CA LEU A 126 -5.66 1.82 -1.57
C LEU A 126 -5.49 3.33 -1.41
N HIS A 127 -4.27 3.79 -1.17
CA HIS A 127 -4.01 5.21 -1.02
C HIS A 127 -3.96 5.96 -2.36
N THR A 128 -3.64 5.29 -3.47
CA THR A 128 -3.91 5.84 -4.81
C THR A 128 -5.41 6.05 -5.03
N TRP A 129 -6.25 5.09 -4.61
CA TRP A 129 -7.71 5.24 -4.65
C TRP A 129 -8.17 6.42 -3.79
N ASP A 130 -7.65 6.55 -2.56
CA ASP A 130 -8.03 7.62 -1.65
C ASP A 130 -7.66 9.00 -2.23
N ILE A 131 -6.44 9.14 -2.77
CA ILE A 131 -5.96 10.39 -3.38
C ILE A 131 -6.77 10.72 -4.65
N THR A 132 -6.98 9.75 -5.54
CA THR A 132 -7.76 9.99 -6.78
C THR A 132 -9.19 10.39 -6.46
N THR A 133 -9.80 9.81 -5.42
CA THR A 133 -11.12 10.22 -4.93
C THR A 133 -11.10 11.68 -4.43
N GLY A 134 -10.12 12.05 -3.60
CA GLY A 134 -9.97 13.42 -3.09
C GLY A 134 -9.73 14.46 -4.18
N LEU A 135 -9.00 14.08 -5.24
CA LEU A 135 -8.71 14.95 -6.39
C LEU A 135 -9.80 14.92 -7.49
N GLU A 136 -10.90 14.19 -7.26
CA GLU A 136 -12.00 13.97 -8.21
C GLU A 136 -11.54 13.37 -9.55
N VAL A 137 -10.56 12.47 -9.50
CA VAL A 137 -9.98 11.74 -10.63
C VAL A 137 -10.57 10.33 -10.67
N ARG A 138 -11.05 9.91 -11.84
CA ARG A 138 -11.51 8.52 -12.04
C ARG A 138 -10.31 7.61 -12.21
N TRP A 139 -10.21 6.62 -11.35
CA TRP A 139 -9.22 5.56 -11.43
C TRP A 139 -9.78 4.29 -10.79
N GLU A 140 -9.30 3.12 -11.22
CA GLU A 140 -9.59 1.83 -10.58
C GLU A 140 -8.25 1.06 -10.49
N PRO A 141 -7.97 0.38 -9.36
CA PRO A 141 -6.72 -0.34 -9.20
C PRO A 141 -6.59 -1.52 -10.16
N PRO A 142 -5.37 -1.92 -10.56
CA PRO A 142 -5.13 -3.08 -11.41
C PRO A 142 -5.72 -4.36 -10.84
N THR A 143 -6.62 -5.00 -11.58
CA THR A 143 -7.40 -6.17 -11.16
C THR A 143 -6.53 -7.34 -10.68
N ASP A 144 -5.40 -7.57 -11.36
CA ASP A 144 -4.45 -8.64 -11.07
C ASP A 144 -3.72 -8.43 -9.74
N LEU A 145 -3.28 -7.19 -9.45
CA LEU A 145 -2.68 -6.85 -8.16
C LEU A 145 -3.70 -6.94 -7.03
N CYS A 146 -4.95 -6.48 -7.26
CA CYS A 146 -6.02 -6.62 -6.28
C CYS A 146 -6.30 -8.10 -5.96
N ALA A 147 -6.34 -8.97 -6.97
CA ALA A 147 -6.54 -10.39 -6.77
C ALA A 147 -5.42 -11.00 -5.91
N ALA A 148 -4.16 -10.74 -6.27
CA ALA A 148 -3.01 -11.25 -5.53
C ALA A 148 -2.96 -10.77 -4.07
N VAL A 149 -3.31 -9.49 -3.84
CA VAL A 149 -3.45 -8.93 -2.48
C VAL A 149 -4.56 -9.63 -1.70
N ILE A 150 -5.74 -9.80 -2.31
CA ILE A 150 -6.88 -10.47 -1.68
C ILE A 150 -6.49 -11.89 -1.26
N ASP A 151 -5.89 -12.65 -2.18
CA ASP A 151 -5.50 -14.03 -1.94
C ASP A 151 -4.46 -14.15 -0.81
N ARG A 152 -3.53 -13.19 -0.70
CA ARG A 152 -2.46 -13.23 0.31
C ARG A 152 -2.88 -12.70 1.68
N LEU A 153 -3.74 -11.68 1.73
CA LEU A 153 -4.00 -10.90 2.95
C LEU A 153 -5.42 -11.05 3.50
N PHE A 154 -6.36 -11.58 2.70
CA PHE A 154 -7.76 -11.71 3.07
C PHE A 154 -8.30 -13.13 2.76
N PRO A 155 -7.88 -14.17 3.51
CA PRO A 155 -8.29 -15.57 3.27
C PRO A 155 -9.80 -15.81 3.20
N ASP A 156 -10.58 -15.00 3.93
CA ASP A 156 -12.05 -15.11 4.00
C ASP A 156 -12.76 -14.13 3.05
N ALA A 157 -12.05 -13.61 2.05
CA ALA A 157 -12.62 -12.67 1.09
C ALA A 157 -13.78 -13.30 0.30
N PRO A 158 -14.86 -12.55 0.06
CA PRO A 158 -15.93 -13.04 -0.78
C PRO A 158 -15.54 -13.03 -2.27
N SER A 159 -16.19 -13.88 -3.06
CA SER A 159 -16.09 -13.80 -4.52
C SER A 159 -16.66 -12.49 -5.05
N GLY A 160 -16.04 -11.97 -6.12
CA GLY A 160 -16.47 -10.77 -6.83
C GLY A 160 -15.35 -10.17 -7.65
N PRO A 161 -15.59 -9.04 -8.34
CA PRO A 161 -14.53 -8.31 -9.04
C PRO A 161 -13.45 -7.84 -8.04
N PRO A 162 -12.17 -8.25 -8.19
CA PRO A 162 -11.14 -8.01 -7.17
C PRO A 162 -11.00 -6.54 -6.73
N PRO A 163 -11.03 -5.52 -7.63
CA PRO A 163 -10.99 -4.12 -7.21
C PRO A 163 -12.14 -3.72 -6.27
N GLN A 164 -13.36 -4.17 -6.57
CA GLN A 164 -14.55 -3.87 -5.74
C GLN A 164 -14.48 -4.61 -4.40
N VAL A 165 -14.04 -5.88 -4.43
CA VAL A 165 -13.87 -6.71 -3.23
C VAL A 165 -12.81 -6.09 -2.30
N LEU A 166 -11.66 -5.67 -2.83
CA LEU A 166 -10.59 -5.05 -2.03
C LEU A 166 -11.04 -3.73 -1.39
N ARG A 167 -11.73 -2.86 -2.15
CA ARG A 167 -12.29 -1.62 -1.62
C ARG A 167 -13.32 -1.88 -0.53
N TRP A 168 -14.24 -2.82 -0.73
CA TRP A 168 -15.21 -3.20 0.30
C TRP A 168 -14.53 -3.80 1.53
N LEU A 169 -13.57 -4.72 1.35
CA LEU A 169 -12.79 -5.32 2.43
C LEU A 169 -12.08 -4.27 3.30
N THR A 170 -11.77 -3.10 2.74
CA THR A 170 -11.03 -2.04 3.41
C THR A 170 -11.89 -0.79 3.67
N GLY A 171 -13.22 -0.94 3.65
CA GLY A 171 -14.16 0.12 4.03
C GLY A 171 -14.29 1.28 3.05
N ARG A 172 -13.72 1.17 1.84
CA ARG A 172 -13.67 2.22 0.79
C ARG A 172 -14.78 2.12 -0.25
N GLY A 173 -15.72 1.19 -0.09
CA GLY A 173 -16.79 0.99 -1.06
C GLY A 173 -17.85 0.01 -0.60
N GLU A 174 -18.90 -0.07 -1.41
CA GLU A 174 -20.00 -1.00 -1.25
C GLU A 174 -19.76 -2.28 -2.06
N LEU A 175 -20.30 -3.41 -1.59
CA LEU A 175 -20.38 -4.65 -2.37
C LEU A 175 -21.84 -5.13 -2.38
N PRO A 176 -22.45 -5.39 -3.56
CA PRO A 176 -23.85 -5.79 -3.63
C PRO A 176 -24.19 -6.97 -2.71
N GLY A 177 -25.27 -6.83 -1.95
CA GLY A 177 -25.72 -7.84 -1.00
C GLY A 177 -24.91 -7.90 0.30
N ARG A 178 -24.02 -6.94 0.57
CA ARG A 178 -23.24 -6.86 1.81
C ARG A 178 -23.35 -5.48 2.46
N SER A 179 -23.38 -5.47 3.78
CA SER A 179 -23.25 -4.23 4.56
C SER A 179 -21.85 -3.63 4.37
N ARG A 180 -21.77 -2.29 4.37
CA ARG A 180 -20.51 -1.56 4.38
C ARG A 180 -19.65 -1.97 5.57
N ARG A 181 -18.35 -2.14 5.37
CA ARG A 181 -17.39 -2.36 6.47
C ARG A 181 -17.07 -1.05 7.17
N THR A 182 -17.23 -1.03 8.49
CA THR A 182 -16.84 0.09 9.37
C THR A 182 -15.52 -0.18 10.11
N SER A 183 -15.05 -1.42 10.11
CA SER A 183 -13.76 -1.84 10.64
C SER A 183 -13.18 -2.98 9.80
N TRP A 184 -11.86 -3.02 9.72
CA TRP A 184 -11.14 -4.03 8.95
C TRP A 184 -9.71 -4.22 9.44
N SER A 185 -9.15 -5.38 9.12
CA SER A 185 -7.74 -5.72 9.25
C SER A 185 -7.39 -6.72 8.16
N TRP A 186 -6.13 -6.71 7.71
CA TRP A 186 -5.55 -7.78 6.90
C TRP A 186 -4.72 -8.74 7.75
N ARG A 187 -4.47 -9.93 7.22
CA ARG A 187 -3.61 -10.96 7.83
C ARG A 187 -2.32 -11.10 7.05
N ALA A 188 -1.29 -10.36 7.46
CA ALA A 188 0.04 -10.44 6.86
C ALA A 188 0.92 -11.49 7.54
N ALA A 189 0.83 -11.59 8.87
CA ALA A 189 1.53 -12.57 9.66
C ALA A 189 1.15 -14.01 9.25
N LEU A 190 2.13 -14.90 9.31
CA LEU A 190 1.92 -16.33 9.17
C LEU A 190 1.36 -16.89 10.47
N ASP A 191 0.47 -17.87 10.35
CA ASP A 191 -0.09 -18.64 11.48
C ASP A 191 0.96 -19.53 12.17
#